data_AF-A0A956SV44-F1
#
_entry.id   AF-A0A956SV44-F1
#
_cell.length_a   1.000
_cell.length_b   1.000
_cell.length_c   1.000
_cell.angle_alpha   90.00
_cell.angle_beta   90.00
_cell.angle_gamma   90.00
#
_symmetry.space_group_name_H-M   'P 1'
#
loop_
_entity.id
_entity.type
_entity.pdbx_description
1 polymer ?
#
loop_
_entity_poly.entity_id
_entity_poly.type
_entity_poly.pdbx_seq_one_letter_code
_entity_poly.pdbx_strand_id
1 'polypeptide(L)' 'MPRARLLRAARRGARAHLVATDHHTHCPFKGDASYYSIRVGEREAANAIWYYPKPIEAVAEIAGHVAFYTDRVDRFEVED' A
#
# COMPACT_ATOMS: atom_id res chain seq x y z
N MET A 1 10.62 8.59 7.72
CA MET A 1 9.69 7.57 7.18
C MET A 1 8.31 7.87 7.77
N PRO A 2 7.30 8.24 6.95
CA PRO A 2 5.96 8.50 7.46
C PRO A 2 5.42 7.25 8.16
N ARG A 3 4.55 7.46 9.16
CA ARG A 3 3.99 6.40 10.00
C ARG A 3 3.12 5.46 9.15
N ALA A 4 3.72 4.36 8.72
CA ALA A 4 3.08 3.31 7.95
C ALA A 4 2.33 2.35 8.89
N ARG A 5 1.13 1.92 8.51
CA ARG A 5 0.39 0.84 9.17
C ARG A 5 0.21 -0.32 8.19
N LEU A 6 0.39 -1.54 8.68
CA LEU A 6 0.45 -2.80 7.91
C LEU A 6 -0.87 -3.57 8.06
N LEU A 7 -1.76 -3.58 7.05
CA LEU A 7 -3.15 -4.03 7.26
C LEU A 7 -3.76 -4.75 6.02
N ARG A 8 -4.67 -5.72 6.26
CA ARG A 8 -5.56 -6.36 5.26
C ARG A 8 -6.80 -5.46 5.01
N ALA A 9 -7.66 -5.69 4.01
CA ALA A 9 -8.65 -4.68 3.53
C ALA A 9 -10.10 -5.22 3.34
N ALA A 10 -11.14 -4.41 3.65
CA ALA A 10 -12.56 -4.47 3.20
C ALA A 10 -13.48 -3.27 3.61
N ARG A 11 -14.83 -3.36 3.51
CA ARG A 11 -15.74 -2.28 3.01
C ARG A 11 -16.99 -1.89 3.85
N ARG A 12 -17.43 -0.61 3.66
CA ARG A 12 -18.78 -0.21 3.12
C ARG A 12 -18.77 1.17 2.41
N GLY A 13 -19.37 1.24 1.22
CA GLY A 13 -19.66 2.49 0.46
C GLY A 13 -18.63 2.88 -0.61
N ALA A 14 -18.98 2.69 -1.90
CA ALA A 14 -18.13 2.73 -3.11
C ALA A 14 -17.00 1.67 -3.16
N ARG A 15 -16.91 0.92 -4.27
CA ARG A 15 -15.85 -0.07 -4.47
C ARG A 15 -14.55 0.65 -4.80
N ALA A 16 -13.58 0.59 -3.89
CA ALA A 16 -12.22 1.00 -4.17
C ALA A 16 -11.50 -0.09 -4.99
N HIS A 17 -10.70 0.34 -5.97
CA HIS A 17 -9.83 -0.51 -6.78
C HIS A 17 -8.38 -0.13 -6.54
N LEU A 18 -7.53 -1.13 -6.32
CA LEU A 18 -6.08 -0.95 -6.31
C LEU A 18 -5.59 -1.05 -7.75
N VAL A 19 -4.87 -0.01 -8.20
CA VAL A 19 -4.31 0.06 -9.55
C VAL A 19 -2.80 0.05 -9.43
N ALA A 20 -2.15 -0.94 -10.03
CA ALA A 20 -0.70 -1.02 -10.05
C ALA A 20 -0.13 0.20 -10.79
N THR A 21 1.02 0.69 -10.33
CA THR A 21 1.70 1.85 -10.91
C THR A 21 3.12 1.47 -11.29
N ASP A 22 3.71 2.22 -12.23
CA ASP A 22 5.13 2.08 -12.56
C ASP A 22 6.04 2.78 -11.53
N HIS A 23 5.47 3.38 -10.48
CA HIS A 23 6.23 4.06 -9.45
C HIS A 23 6.92 3.06 -8.52
N HIS A 24 8.22 3.26 -8.35
CA HIS A 24 9.06 2.45 -7.48
C HIS A 24 10.02 3.34 -6.71
N THR A 25 10.36 2.93 -5.49
CA THR A 25 11.41 3.58 -4.69
C THR A 25 12.34 2.53 -4.11
N HIS A 26 13.61 2.89 -3.92
CA HIS A 26 14.60 1.98 -3.35
C HIS A 26 14.85 2.32 -1.88
N CYS A 27 14.80 1.32 -1.00
CA CYS A 27 15.21 1.43 0.39
C CYS A 27 16.35 0.45 0.68
N PRO A 28 17.54 0.92 1.16
CA PRO A 28 18.69 0.04 1.38
C PRO A 28 18.45 -1.04 2.45
N PHE A 29 17.44 -0.84 3.32
CA PHE A 29 17.11 -1.76 4.41
C PHE A 29 15.91 -2.66 4.12
N LYS A 30 15.21 -2.47 2.99
CA LYS A 30 13.96 -3.19 2.71
C LYS A 30 13.86 -3.70 1.27
N GLY A 31 14.68 -3.19 0.36
CA GLY A 31 14.61 -3.51 -1.07
C GLY A 31 13.80 -2.46 -1.84
N ASP A 32 13.28 -2.87 -3.00
CA ASP A 32 12.49 -2.02 -3.87
C ASP A 32 11.01 -2.05 -3.45
N ALA A 33 10.44 -0.88 -3.23
CA ALA A 33 9.01 -0.71 -2.99
C ALA A 33 8.27 -0.51 -4.31
N SER A 34 7.17 -1.23 -4.48
CA SER A 34 6.18 -1.03 -5.56
C SER A 34 4.92 -0.39 -4.99
N TYR A 35 4.19 0.33 -5.83
CA TYR A 35 3.07 1.17 -5.39
C TYR A 35 1.75 0.86 -6.10
N TYR A 36 0.64 1.02 -5.37
CA TYR A 36 -0.72 1.06 -5.90
C TYR A 36 -1.33 2.44 -5.68
N SER A 37 -2.10 2.91 -6.67
CA SER A 37 -3.09 3.97 -6.50
C SER A 37 -4.42 3.38 -6.04
N ILE A 38 -5.19 4.13 -5.24
CA ILE A 38 -6.56 3.78 -4.86
C ILE A 38 -7.51 4.58 -5.73
N ARG A 39 -8.37 3.92 -6.51
CA ARG A 39 -9.43 4.57 -7.30
C ARG A 39 -10.81 4.31 -6.72
N VAL A 40 -11.61 5.37 -6.58
CA VAL A 40 -13.00 5.31 -6.13
C VAL A 40 -13.84 6.22 -7.03
N GLY A 41 -14.58 5.63 -7.97
CA GLY A 41 -15.24 6.39 -9.04
C GLY A 41 -14.20 7.19 -9.85
N GLU A 42 -14.39 8.51 -9.95
CA GLU A 42 -13.47 9.42 -10.65
C GLU A 42 -12.32 9.95 -9.78
N ARG A 43 -12.30 9.61 -8.49
CA ARG A 43 -11.26 10.07 -7.55
C ARG A 43 -10.12 9.06 -7.49
N GLU A 44 -8.90 9.58 -7.44
CA GLU A 44 -7.68 8.78 -7.27
C GLU A 44 -6.83 9.32 -6.11
N ALA A 45 -6.41 8.42 -5.22
CA ALA A 45 -5.30 8.66 -4.30
C ALA A 45 -4.05 8.01 -4.89
N ALA A 46 -3.20 8.83 -5.53
CA ALA A 46 -2.04 8.36 -6.28
C ALA A 46 -0.96 7.79 -5.36
N ASN A 47 -0.40 6.62 -5.72
CA ASN A 47 0.69 5.96 -4.98
C ASN A 47 0.42 5.89 -3.47
N ALA A 48 -0.84 5.68 -3.08
CA ALA A 48 -1.28 5.77 -1.69
C ALA A 48 -0.90 4.53 -0.86
N ILE A 49 -0.66 3.41 -1.54
CA ILE A 49 -0.25 2.13 -0.95
C ILE A 49 1.10 1.74 -1.53
N TRP A 50 1.97 1.17 -0.69
CA TRP A 50 3.21 0.54 -1.13
C TRP A 50 3.41 -0.81 -0.48
N TYR A 51 4.26 -1.62 -1.10
CA TYR A 51 4.64 -2.94 -0.63
C TYR A 51 6.02 -3.30 -1.18
N TYR A 52 6.66 -4.30 -0.56
CA TYR A 52 7.94 -4.83 -1.03
C TYR A 52 7.68 -6.19 -1.68
N PRO A 53 7.66 -6.30 -3.03
CA PRO A 53 7.45 -7.59 -3.70
C PRO A 53 8.58 -8.59 -3.42
N LYS A 54 9.80 -8.09 -3.20
CA LYS A 54 10.98 -8.86 -2.87
C LYS A 54 11.75 -8.16 -1.74
N PRO A 55 11.26 -8.26 -0.50
CA PRO A 55 11.98 -7.67 0.62
C PRO A 55 13.33 -8.36 0.79
N ILE A 56 14.31 -7.64 1.33
CA ILE A 56 15.58 -8.26 1.69
C ILE A 56 15.37 -9.28 2.83
N GLU A 57 16.25 -10.28 2.90
CA GLU A 57 16.13 -11.40 3.85
C GLU A 57 15.93 -10.96 5.31
N ALA A 58 16.64 -9.91 5.73
CA ALA A 58 16.56 -9.37 7.09
C ALA A 58 15.16 -8.86 7.49
N VAL A 59 14.28 -8.62 6.53
CA VAL A 59 12.89 -8.19 6.75
C VAL A 59 11.91 -9.05 5.95
N ALA A 60 12.24 -10.30 5.67
CA ALA A 60 11.39 -11.21 4.89
C ALA A 60 9.95 -11.32 5.42
N GLU A 61 9.74 -11.11 6.72
CA GLU A 61 8.42 -11.10 7.36
C GLU A 61 7.43 -10.07 6.77
N ILE A 62 7.91 -8.99 6.15
CA ILE A 62 7.03 -7.98 5.52
C ILE A 62 6.58 -8.39 4.12
N ALA A 63 7.07 -9.51 3.59
CA ALA A 63 6.60 -10.04 2.31
C ALA A 63 5.08 -10.27 2.34
N GLY A 64 4.41 -9.96 1.24
CA GLY A 64 2.96 -10.10 1.12
C GLY A 64 2.15 -9.07 1.92
N HIS A 65 2.80 -8.15 2.63
CA HIS A 65 2.11 -7.08 3.33
C HIS A 65 2.12 -5.77 2.55
N VAL A 66 1.12 -4.93 2.82
CA VAL A 66 0.98 -3.59 2.25
C VAL A 66 0.97 -2.55 3.36
N ALA A 67 1.45 -1.35 3.04
CA ALA A 67 1.36 -0.17 3.89
C ALA A 67 0.78 1.00 3.11
N PHE A 68 0.25 2.00 3.82
CA PHE A 68 -0.38 3.16 3.19
C PHE A 68 -0.01 4.48 3.87
N TYR A 69 -0.15 5.56 3.11
CA TYR A 69 0.08 6.93 3.58
C TYR A 69 -1.17 7.43 4.31
N THR A 70 -1.05 7.71 5.60
CA THR A 70 -2.20 8.12 6.45
C THR A 70 -2.77 9.49 6.09
N ASP A 71 -2.01 10.34 5.40
CA ASP A 71 -2.46 11.61 4.82
C ASP A 71 -3.24 11.43 3.50
N ARG A 72 -3.27 10.21 2.96
CA ARG A 72 -3.96 9.86 1.70
C ARG A 72 -5.09 8.86 1.90
N VAL A 73 -5.22 8.28 3.09
CA VAL A 73 -6.21 7.24 3.42
C VAL A 73 -6.81 7.54 4.80
N ASP A 74 -8.08 7.98 4.80
CA ASP A 74 -8.80 8.36 6.03
C ASP A 74 -9.26 7.15 6.86
N ARG A 75 -9.70 6.08 6.19
CA ARG A 75 -10.15 4.83 6.81
C ARG A 75 -9.95 3.65 5.86
N PHE A 76 -9.58 2.51 6.44
CA PHE A 76 -9.62 1.20 5.80
C PHE A 76 -10.27 0.25 6.82
N GLU A 77 -11.05 -0.71 6.34
CA GLU A 77 -11.57 -1.82 7.17
C GLU A 77 -10.89 -3.11 6.68
N VAL A 78 -11.04 -4.22 7.38
CA VAL A 78 -10.55 -5.55 6.97
C VAL A 78 -11.73 -6.50 7.08
N GLU A 79 -12.04 -7.26 6.03
CA GLU A 79 -12.93 -8.43 6.13
C GLU A 79 -12.03 -9.65 6.19
N ASP A 80 -12.32 -10.54 7.14
CA ASP A 80 -11.63 -11.81 7.35
C ASP A 80 -12.09 -12.88 6.35
#